data_AF-A0A3N0V1K0-F1
#
_entry.id   AF-A0A3N0V1K0-F1
#
_cell.length_a   1.000
_cell.length_b   1.000
_cell.length_c   1.000
_cell.angle_alpha   90.00
_cell.angle_beta   90.00
_cell.angle_gamma   90.00
#
_symmetry.space_group_name_H-M   'P 1'
#
loop_
_entity.id
_entity.type
_entity.pdbx_description
1 polymer ?
#
loop_
_entity_poly.entity_id
_entity_poly.type
_entity_poly.pdbx_seq_one_letter_code
_entity_poly.pdbx_strand_id
1 'polypeptide(L)'
;MASNSPMRLDAELTAAARSTADSMSRSLSQQIAHWARIGRELERSPGVTVAAVKAVLDGGGGYDQLNVQEQALVRAGWNERIDETRKNLRLDKLLPAMGREVVELNASGQVVVRSPRKGKLKSVR
;
A
#
# COMPACT_ATOMS: atom_id res chain seq x y z
N MET A 1 22.35 15.38 22.30
CA MET A 1 21.73 16.04 21.13
C MET A 1 21.02 14.97 20.32
N ALA A 2 19.72 15.08 20.09
CA ALA A 2 19.00 14.11 19.26
C ALA A 2 19.51 14.25 17.82
N SER A 3 20.05 13.18 17.24
CA SER A 3 20.47 13.16 15.84
C SER A 3 19.22 13.04 14.95
N ASN A 4 18.93 14.07 14.15
CA ASN A 4 17.93 13.97 13.11
C ASN A 4 18.53 13.25 11.90
N SER A 5 18.13 12.00 11.68
CA SER A 5 18.45 11.27 10.46
C SER A 5 17.44 11.61 9.37
N PRO A 6 17.87 12.02 8.16
CA PRO A 6 16.95 12.27 7.06
C PRO A 6 16.25 10.97 6.65
N MET A 7 14.92 11.02 6.54
CA MET A 7 14.06 9.92 6.11
C MET A 7 13.13 10.43 5.01
N ARG A 8 12.91 9.61 3.98
CA ARG A 8 11.89 9.89 2.96
C ARG A 8 10.55 9.42 3.50
N LEU A 9 9.56 10.29 3.39
CA LEU A 9 8.19 10.01 3.82
C LEU A 9 7.28 10.05 2.60
N ASP A 10 6.25 9.20 2.62
CA ASP A 10 5.20 9.25 1.63
C ASP A 10 4.45 10.60 1.70
N ALA A 11 3.96 11.08 0.56
CA ALA A 11 3.27 12.37 0.46
C ALA A 11 1.96 12.37 1.24
N GLU A 12 1.23 11.27 1.25
CA GLU A 12 -0.02 11.10 1.99
C GLU A 12 0.24 11.11 3.50
N LEU A 13 1.22 10.34 3.96
CA LEU A 13 1.63 10.34 5.37
C LEU A 13 2.08 11.74 5.82
N THR A 14 2.81 12.45 4.97
CA THR A 14 3.24 13.82 5.23
C THR A 14 2.05 14.77 5.35
N ALA A 15 1.07 14.67 4.45
CA ALA A 15 -0.13 15.51 4.46
C ALA A 15 -0.98 15.25 5.72
N ALA A 16 -1.22 13.97 6.05
CA ALA A 16 -1.96 13.57 7.24
C ALA A 16 -1.28 14.06 8.54
N ALA A 17 0.04 13.89 8.62
CA ALA A 17 0.80 14.33 9.78
C ALA A 17 0.80 15.85 9.94
N ARG A 18 0.91 16.64 8.86
CA ARG A 18 0.81 18.10 8.93
C ARG A 18 -0.55 18.55 9.47
N SER A 19 -1.63 18.04 8.90
CA SER A 19 -3.00 18.39 9.34
C SER A 19 -3.22 18.13 10.83
N THR A 20 -2.70 17.00 11.33
CA THR A 20 -2.79 16.66 12.76
C THR A 20 -1.85 17.50 13.62
N ALA A 21 -0.64 17.77 13.13
CA ALA A 21 0.39 18.52 13.83
C ALA A 21 -0.06 19.96 14.11
N ASP A 22 -0.72 20.61 13.14
CA ASP A 22 -1.26 21.97 13.27
C ASP A 22 -2.27 22.05 14.42
N SER A 23 -3.18 21.07 14.49
CA SER A 23 -4.21 20.98 15.53
C SER A 23 -3.63 20.72 16.93
N MET A 24 -2.46 20.10 17.00
CA MET A 24 -1.83 19.66 18.24
C MET A 24 -0.62 20.51 18.64
N SER A 25 -0.36 21.60 17.91
CA SER A 25 0.80 22.49 18.09
C SER A 25 2.14 21.74 18.11
N ARG A 26 2.32 20.79 17.17
CA ARG A 26 3.57 20.02 16.99
C ARG A 26 4.19 20.32 15.63
N SER A 27 5.49 20.06 15.49
CA SER A 27 6.11 19.96 14.17
C SER A 27 5.73 18.64 13.48
N LEU A 28 5.92 18.57 12.16
CA LEU A 28 5.75 17.34 11.38
C LEU A 28 6.54 16.15 11.97
N SER A 29 7.83 16.35 12.28
CA SER A 29 8.69 15.31 12.82
C SER A 29 8.26 14.88 14.23
N GLN A 30 7.80 15.82 15.05
CA GLN A 30 7.25 15.52 16.38
C GLN A 30 5.95 14.71 16.29
N GLN A 31 5.08 15.04 15.34
CA GLN A 31 3.81 14.33 15.14
C GLN A 31 4.03 12.90 14.65
N ILE A 32 4.96 12.69 13.72
CA ILE A 32 5.34 11.35 13.25
C ILE A 32 5.96 10.54 14.39
N ALA A 33 6.90 11.14 15.14
CA ALA A 33 7.50 10.47 16.30
C ALA A 33 6.46 10.14 17.38
N HIS A 34 5.41 10.95 17.53
CA HIS A 34 4.30 10.66 18.44
C HIS A 34 3.50 9.44 17.99
N TRP A 35 3.08 9.38 16.72
CA TRP A 35 2.40 8.19 16.19
C TRP A 35 3.25 6.93 16.25
N ALA A 36 4.55 7.02 15.96
CA ALA A 36 5.46 5.88 16.07
C ALA A 36 5.55 5.35 17.51
N ARG A 37 5.52 6.23 18.53
CA ARG A 37 5.47 5.79 19.93
C ARG A 37 4.15 5.10 20.25
N ILE A 38 3.02 5.68 19.84
CA ILE A 38 1.69 5.06 20.05
C ILE A 38 1.62 3.69 19.37
N GLY A 39 2.03 3.58 18.11
CA GLY A 39 2.02 2.32 17.37
C GLY A 39 2.82 1.23 18.06
N ARG A 40 4.03 1.56 18.54
CA ARG A 40 4.86 0.60 19.29
C ARG A 40 4.21 0.14 20.60
N GLU A 41 3.58 1.05 21.36
CA GLU A 41 2.89 0.66 22.59
C GLU A 41 1.61 -0.14 22.29
N LEU A 42 0.92 0.17 21.19
CA LEU A 42 -0.25 -0.57 20.73
C LEU A 42 0.09 -2.02 20.37
N GLU A 43 1.20 -2.25 19.66
CA GLU A 43 1.69 -3.59 19.30
C GLU A 43 2.12 -4.43 20.51
N ARG A 44 2.49 -3.77 21.62
CA ARG A 44 2.88 -4.43 22.87
C ARG A 44 1.73 -4.66 23.84
N SER A 45 0.56 -4.07 23.55
CA SER A 45 -0.60 -4.16 24.44
C SER A 45 -1.14 -5.61 24.44
N PRO A 46 -1.45 -6.19 25.62
CA PRO A 46 -2.05 -7.52 25.71
C PRO A 46 -3.39 -7.66 24.96
N GLY A 47 -4.08 -6.54 24.70
CA GLY A 47 -5.34 -6.50 23.94
C GLY A 47 -5.17 -6.50 22.43
N VAL A 48 -3.94 -6.58 21.91
CA VAL A 48 -3.66 -6.65 20.46
C VAL A 48 -2.77 -7.85 20.21
N THR A 49 -3.26 -8.82 19.43
CA THR A 49 -2.48 -10.01 19.12
C THR A 49 -1.90 -9.92 17.72
N VAL A 50 -0.57 -9.79 17.62
CA VAL A 50 0.15 -9.78 16.33
C VAL A 50 -0.18 -11.02 15.48
N ALA A 51 -0.36 -12.18 16.11
CA ALA A 51 -0.74 -13.41 15.42
C ALA A 51 -2.13 -13.34 14.77
N ALA A 52 -3.11 -12.70 15.41
CA ALA A 52 -4.46 -12.55 14.86
C ALA A 52 -4.48 -11.58 13.67
N VAL A 53 -3.78 -10.45 13.79
CA VAL A 53 -3.57 -9.50 12.68
C VAL A 53 -2.90 -10.19 11.50
N LYS A 54 -1.81 -10.95 11.75
CA LYS A 54 -1.09 -11.69 10.71
C LYS A 54 -1.98 -12.74 10.04
N ALA A 55 -2.78 -13.49 10.80
CA ALA A 55 -3.68 -14.50 10.24
C ALA A 55 -4.66 -13.89 9.23
N VAL A 56 -5.22 -12.69 9.52
CA VAL A 56 -6.09 -11.98 8.58
C VAL A 56 -5.32 -11.46 7.36
N LEU A 57 -4.14 -10.87 7.57
CA LEU A 57 -3.29 -10.37 6.46
C LEU A 57 -2.84 -11.47 5.49
N ASP A 58 -2.68 -12.70 6.00
CA ASP A 58 -2.36 -13.90 5.23
C ASP A 58 -3.60 -14.59 4.63
N GLY A 59 -4.82 -14.08 4.91
CA GLY A 59 -6.07 -14.60 4.39
C GLY A 59 -6.64 -15.82 5.14
N GLY A 60 -6.05 -16.20 6.27
CA GLY A 60 -6.49 -17.34 7.09
C GLY A 60 -7.38 -16.98 8.29
N GLY A 61 -7.63 -15.69 8.54
CA GLY A 61 -8.43 -15.19 9.66
C GLY A 61 -9.64 -14.37 9.22
N GLY A 62 -10.64 -14.25 10.09
CA GLY A 62 -11.82 -13.40 9.86
C GLY A 62 -11.60 -11.97 10.37
N TYR A 63 -11.67 -10.99 9.48
CA TYR A 63 -11.50 -9.56 9.82
C TYR A 63 -12.49 -9.08 10.90
N ASP A 64 -13.76 -9.47 10.76
CA ASP A 64 -14.83 -9.06 11.68
C ASP A 64 -14.74 -9.72 13.07
N GLN A 65 -13.83 -10.70 13.25
CA GLN A 65 -13.56 -11.33 14.54
C GLN A 65 -12.49 -10.60 15.34
N LEU A 66 -11.78 -9.66 14.71
CA LEU A 66 -10.76 -8.84 15.36
C LEU A 66 -11.41 -7.70 16.15
N ASN A 67 -10.73 -7.27 17.22
CA ASN A 67 -11.13 -6.03 17.89
C ASN A 67 -10.79 -4.79 17.04
N VAL A 68 -11.32 -3.62 17.42
CA VAL A 68 -11.18 -2.37 16.65
C VAL A 68 -9.72 -1.99 16.38
N GLN A 69 -8.81 -2.25 17.32
CA GLN A 69 -7.41 -1.90 17.18
C GLN A 69 -6.68 -2.86 16.25
N GLU A 70 -6.94 -4.16 16.38
CA GLU A 70 -6.42 -5.18 15.46
C GLU A 70 -6.93 -4.95 14.04
N GLN A 71 -8.21 -4.60 13.86
CA GLN A 71 -8.76 -4.21 12.56
C GLN A 71 -8.07 -2.97 11.97
N ALA A 72 -7.71 -2.00 12.80
CA ALA A 72 -6.96 -0.82 12.35
C ALA A 72 -5.57 -1.18 11.83
N LEU A 73 -4.88 -2.09 12.52
CA LEU A 73 -3.57 -2.61 12.08
C LEU A 73 -3.68 -3.39 10.76
N VAL A 74 -4.72 -4.21 10.59
CA VAL A 74 -4.98 -4.89 9.30
C VAL A 74 -5.20 -3.89 8.17
N ARG A 75 -6.02 -2.85 8.38
CA ARG A 75 -6.24 -1.80 7.36
C ARG A 75 -4.95 -1.09 6.97
N ALA A 76 -4.10 -0.77 7.96
CA ALA A 76 -2.80 -0.18 7.69
C ALA A 76 -1.91 -1.11 6.84
N GLY A 77 -1.83 -2.39 7.19
CA GLY A 77 -1.07 -3.38 6.41
C GLY A 77 -1.61 -3.62 5.00
N TRP A 78 -2.94 -3.62 4.82
CA TRP A 78 -3.55 -3.70 3.49
C TRP A 78 -3.24 -2.47 2.65
N ASN A 79 -3.33 -1.26 3.21
CA ASN A 79 -2.98 -0.04 2.46
C ASN A 79 -1.54 -0.10 1.95
N GLU A 80 -0.59 -0.45 2.82
CA GLU A 80 0.82 -0.62 2.42
C GLU A 80 0.98 -1.66 1.30
N ARG A 81 0.36 -2.84 1.46
CA ARG A 81 0.45 -3.92 0.46
C ARG A 81 -0.23 -3.55 -0.86
N ILE A 82 -1.36 -2.83 -0.82
CA ILE A 82 -2.06 -2.35 -2.00
C ILE A 82 -1.18 -1.34 -2.75
N ASP A 83 -0.57 -0.39 -2.05
CA ASP A 83 0.30 0.60 -2.68
C ASP A 83 1.54 -0.04 -3.31
N GLU A 84 2.17 -0.98 -2.62
CA GLU A 84 3.31 -1.72 -3.16
C GLU A 84 2.89 -2.59 -4.36
N THR A 85 1.74 -3.25 -4.28
CA THR A 85 1.20 -4.04 -5.39
C THR A 85 0.91 -3.15 -6.60
N ARG A 86 0.29 -1.98 -6.39
CA ARG A 86 -0.04 -1.02 -7.45
C ARG A 86 1.21 -0.46 -8.14
N LYS A 87 2.27 -0.15 -7.38
CA LYS A 87 3.56 0.33 -7.92
C LYS A 87 4.19 -0.70 -8.86
N ASN A 88 4.04 -1.98 -8.54
CA ASN A 88 4.66 -3.08 -9.29
C ASN A 88 3.74 -3.73 -10.34
N LEU A 89 2.44 -3.45 -10.32
CA LEU A 89 1.48 -4.07 -11.23
C LEU A 89 1.64 -3.53 -12.66
N ARG A 90 1.97 -4.43 -13.59
CA ARG A 90 2.18 -4.13 -15.01
C ARG A 90 1.13 -4.80 -15.89
N LEU A 91 -0.11 -4.35 -15.79
CA LEU A 91 -1.22 -4.86 -16.61
C LEU A 91 -0.94 -4.75 -18.12
N ASP A 92 -0.24 -3.69 -18.52
CA ASP A 92 0.25 -3.46 -19.88
C ASP A 92 1.13 -4.60 -20.42
N LYS A 93 1.79 -5.34 -19.53
CA LYS A 93 2.59 -6.53 -19.86
C LYS A 93 1.82 -7.84 -19.64
N LEU A 94 1.09 -7.93 -18.53
CA LEU A 94 0.38 -9.16 -18.13
C LEU A 94 -0.75 -9.51 -19.09
N LEU A 95 -1.57 -8.54 -19.50
CA LEU A 95 -2.74 -8.80 -20.35
C LEU A 95 -2.33 -9.31 -21.75
N PRO A 96 -1.37 -8.68 -22.47
CA PRO A 96 -0.91 -9.21 -23.76
C PRO A 96 -0.28 -10.61 -23.65
N ALA A 97 0.44 -10.90 -22.57
CA ALA A 97 1.03 -12.22 -22.33
C ALA A 97 -0.04 -13.32 -22.15
N MET A 98 -1.22 -12.95 -21.63
CA MET A 98 -2.39 -13.83 -21.54
C MET A 98 -3.23 -13.87 -22.83
N GLY A 99 -2.75 -13.29 -23.94
CA GLY A 99 -3.49 -13.22 -25.19
C GLY A 99 -4.71 -12.31 -25.12
N ARG A 100 -4.76 -11.38 -24.16
CA ARG A 100 -5.86 -10.43 -23.99
C ARG A 100 -5.55 -9.12 -24.71
N GLU A 101 -6.55 -8.62 -25.42
CA GLU A 101 -6.52 -7.27 -25.97
C GLU A 101 -6.68 -6.24 -24.85
N VAL A 102 -5.93 -5.14 -24.95
CA VAL A 102 -5.98 -4.03 -24.00
C VAL A 102 -6.54 -2.82 -24.71
N VAL A 103 -7.60 -2.24 -24.14
CA VAL A 103 -8.18 -0.97 -24.59
C VAL A 103 -7.96 0.05 -23.49
N GLU A 104 -7.23 1.12 -23.79
CA GLU A 104 -6.86 2.16 -22.82
C GLU A 104 -6.95 3.55 -23.44
N LEU A 105 -7.02 4.59 -22.60
CA LEU A 105 -6.87 5.97 -23.05
C LEU A 105 -5.38 6.33 -23.07
N ASN A 106 -4.92 6.96 -24.15
CA ASN A 106 -3.58 7.54 -24.19
C ASN A 106 -3.54 8.89 -23.43
N ALA A 107 -2.35 9.52 -23.41
CA ALA A 107 -2.15 10.80 -22.71
C ALA A 107 -3.00 11.96 -23.24
N SER A 108 -3.50 11.90 -24.48
CA SER A 108 -4.42 12.90 -25.05
C SER A 108 -5.91 12.53 -24.88
N GLY A 109 -6.22 11.44 -24.16
CA GLY A 109 -7.58 10.98 -23.92
C GLY A 109 -8.21 10.22 -25.09
N GLN A 110 -7.42 9.82 -26.09
CA GLN A 110 -7.90 9.00 -27.21
C GLN A 110 -7.83 7.52 -26.87
N VAL A 111 -8.83 6.76 -27.30
CA VAL A 111 -8.85 5.30 -27.16
C VAL A 111 -7.77 4.68 -28.05
N VAL A 112 -6.92 3.85 -27.44
CA VAL A 112 -5.89 3.04 -28.12
C VAL A 112 -6.15 1.57 -27.82
N VAL A 113 -6.16 0.77 -28.88
CA VAL A 113 -6.31 -0.69 -28.80
C VAL A 113 -4.95 -1.33 -29.02
N ARG A 114 -4.52 -2.17 -28.07
CA ARG A 114 -3.30 -2.97 -28.16
C ARG A 114 -3.67 -4.44 -28.21
N SER A 115 -3.64 -5.00 -29.41
CA SER A 115 -3.82 -6.44 -29.59
C SER A 115 -2.56 -7.20 -29.13
N PRO A 116 -2.71 -8.40 -28.54
CA PRO A 116 -1.57 -9.22 -28.14
C PRO A 116 -0.69 -9.53 -29.35
N ARG A 117 0.62 -9.32 -29.21
CA ARG A 117 1.58 -9.48 -30.32
C ARG A 117 1.52 -10.94 -30.79
N LYS A 118 1.04 -11.20 -32.01
CA LYS A 118 1.15 -12.52 -32.64
C LYS A 118 2.64 -12.84 -32.76
N GLY A 119 3.14 -13.73 -31.91
CA GLY A 119 4.49 -14.26 -32.06
C GLY A 119 4.62 -14.82 -33.47
N LYS A 120 5.68 -14.44 -34.21
CA LYS A 120 5.96 -15.03 -35.51
C LYS A 120 6.06 -16.55 -35.31
N LEU A 121 5.08 -17.30 -35.81
CA LEU A 121 5.22 -18.74 -36.01
C LEU A 121 6.47 -18.93 -36.87
N LYS A 122 7.53 -19.49 -36.29
CA LYS A 122 8.65 -20.00 -37.09
C LYS A 122 8.09 -21.17 -37.89
N SER A 123 7.94 -20.96 -39.20
CA SER A 123 7.72 -22.06 -40.15
C SER A 123 8.95 -22.96 -40.05
N VAL A 124 8.80 -24.12 -39.41
CA VAL A 124 9.75 -25.21 -39.51
C VAL A 124 9.46 -25.90 -40.84
N ARG A 125 10.46 -25.90 -41.72
CA ARG A 125 10.48 -26.65 -42.97
C ARG A 125 10.98 -28.06 -42.70
#